data_AF-A0A3D4BDM7-F1
#
_entry.id   AF-A0A3D4BDM7-F1
#
_cell.length_a   1.000
_cell.length_b   1.000
_cell.length_c   1.000
_cell.angle_alpha   90.00
_cell.angle_beta   90.00
_cell.angle_gamma   90.00
#
_symmetry.space_group_name_H-M   'P 1'
#
loop_
_entity.id
_entity.type
_entity.pdbx_description
1 polymer ?
#
loop_
_entity_poly.entity_id
_entity_poly.type
_entity_poly.pdbx_seq_one_letter_code
_entity_poly.pdbx_strand_id
1 'polypeptide(L)'
;RFWHDMSANIQGVSEETTTGVHRLYQMMEEGKLLFPAINVNDSVTKSKFDNLYGCRESLADGLKRALDVMVAGKTVVICGYGDVG
;
A
#
# COMPACT_ATOMS: atom_id res chain seq x y z
N ARG A 1 8.43 27.57 -9.03
CA ARG A 1 9.36 27.19 -10.12
C ARG A 1 9.92 25.80 -9.89
N PHE A 2 10.73 25.60 -8.85
CA PHE A 2 11.36 24.30 -8.53
C PHE A 2 10.51 23.04 -8.79
N TRP A 3 9.31 22.92 -8.21
CA TRP A 3 8.47 21.71 -8.38
C TRP A 3 7.89 21.54 -9.79
N HIS A 4 7.59 22.64 -10.50
CA HIS A 4 7.13 22.58 -11.89
C HIS A 4 8.26 22.15 -12.84
N ASP A 5 9.46 22.66 -12.60
CA ASP A 5 10.65 22.29 -13.36
C ASP A 5 11.01 20.81 -13.10
N MET A 6 10.86 20.35 -11.86
CA MET A 6 11.05 18.94 -11.51
C MET A 6 10.01 18.04 -12.16
N SER A 7 8.71 18.35 -12.05
CA SER A 7 7.65 17.50 -12.60
C SER A 7 7.76 17.33 -14.11
N ALA A 8 8.23 18.35 -14.82
CA ALA A 8 8.45 18.28 -16.27
C ALA A 8 9.57 17.29 -16.68
N ASN A 9 10.48 16.96 -15.76
CA ASN A 9 11.59 16.03 -16.01
C ASN A 9 11.30 14.59 -15.52
N ILE A 10 10.20 14.36 -14.79
CA ILE A 10 9.83 13.03 -14.29
C ILE A 10 9.13 12.23 -15.40
N GLN A 11 9.63 11.03 -15.68
CA GLN A 11 9.09 10.15 -16.74
C GLN A 11 7.86 9.36 -16.28
N GLY A 12 7.71 9.15 -14.98
CA GLY A 12 6.54 8.50 -14.40
C GLY A 12 6.78 8.04 -12.97
N VAL A 13 5.76 7.42 -12.38
CA VAL A 13 5.80 6.84 -11.02
C VAL A 13 5.25 5.41 -11.04
N SER A 14 5.84 4.52 -10.25
CA SER A 14 5.31 3.19 -10.00
C SER A 14 4.83 3.11 -8.55
N GLU A 15 3.53 2.96 -8.34
CA GLU A 15 2.94 3.05 -7.02
C GLU A 15 2.57 1.67 -6.47
N GLU A 16 3.08 1.40 -5.27
CA GLU A 16 3.12 0.07 -4.69
C GLU A 16 1.90 -0.26 -3.81
N THR A 17 1.22 0.75 -3.27
CA THR A 17 0.20 0.53 -2.23
C THR A 17 -1.20 0.93 -2.68
N THR A 18 -2.22 0.25 -2.14
CA THR A 18 -3.64 0.51 -2.44
C THR A 18 -4.03 1.98 -2.23
N THR A 19 -3.57 2.60 -1.14
CA THR A 19 -3.87 4.01 -0.84
C THR A 19 -3.22 4.97 -1.84
N GLY A 20 -1.97 4.71 -2.23
CA GLY A 20 -1.27 5.50 -3.24
C GLY A 20 -1.97 5.42 -4.60
N VAL A 21 -2.37 4.21 -5.00
CA VAL A 21 -3.13 3.96 -6.23
C VAL A 21 -4.47 4.70 -6.24
N HIS A 22 -5.23 4.70 -5.14
CA HIS A 22 -6.46 5.48 -5.05
C HIS A 22 -6.23 6.99 -5.27
N ARG A 23 -5.13 7.54 -4.76
CA ARG A 23 -4.78 8.96 -4.99
C ARG A 23 -4.41 9.22 -6.44
N LEU A 24 -3.71 8.28 -7.09
CA LEU A 24 -3.39 8.38 -8.52
C LEU A 24 -4.66 8.40 -9.37
N TYR A 25 -5.64 7.55 -9.07
CA TYR A 25 -6.93 7.56 -9.76
C TYR A 25 -7.68 8.88 -9.57
N GLN A 26 -7.75 9.41 -8.34
CA GLN A 26 -8.35 10.73 -8.10
C GLN A 26 -7.67 11.84 -8.90
N MET A 27 -6.34 11.89 -8.90
CA MET A 27 -5.60 12.88 -9.69
C MET A 27 -5.79 12.70 -11.19
N MET A 28 -5.94 11.46 -11.66
CA MET A 28 -6.22 11.15 -13.07
C MET A 28 -7.62 11.64 -13.47
N GLU A 29 -8.64 11.35 -12.65
CA GLU A 29 -10.04 11.77 -12.86
C GLU A 29 -10.17 13.31 -12.83
N GLU A 30 -9.42 13.98 -11.96
CA GLU A 30 -9.37 15.45 -11.87
C GLU A 30 -8.48 16.11 -12.95
N GLY A 31 -7.78 15.33 -13.80
CA GLY A 31 -6.86 15.86 -14.81
C GLY A 31 -5.61 16.53 -14.22
N LYS A 32 -5.27 16.23 -12.97
CA LYS A 32 -4.12 16.79 -12.23
C LYS A 32 -2.89 15.87 -12.22
N LEU A 33 -2.99 14.66 -12.76
CA LEU A 33 -1.87 13.75 -12.87
C LEU A 33 -0.84 14.29 -13.86
N LEU A 34 0.34 14.67 -13.37
CA LEU A 34 1.34 15.41 -14.14
C LEU A 34 2.24 14.54 -15.03
N PHE A 35 2.30 13.24 -14.76
CA PHE A 35 3.14 12.27 -15.47
C PHE A 35 2.52 10.86 -15.39
N PRO A 36 2.91 9.94 -16.28
CA PRO A 36 2.40 8.57 -16.28
C PRO A 36 2.58 7.87 -14.93
N ALA A 37 1.61 7.05 -14.55
CA ALA A 37 1.66 6.26 -13.33
C ALA A 37 1.34 4.79 -13.63
N ILE A 38 2.11 3.89 -13.00
CA ILE A 38 1.90 2.45 -13.06
C ILE A 38 1.37 1.99 -11.70
N ASN A 39 0.19 1.38 -11.71
CA ASN A 39 -0.36 0.69 -10.56
C ASN A 39 0.32 -0.67 -10.42
N VAL A 40 1.30 -0.75 -9.51
CA VAL A 40 2.00 -2.01 -9.21
C VAL A 40 1.20 -2.84 -8.21
N ASN A 41 0.49 -2.17 -7.29
CA ASN A 41 -0.28 -2.83 -6.23
C ASN A 41 -1.23 -3.91 -6.77
N ASP A 42 -1.94 -3.60 -7.85
CA ASP A 42 -2.98 -4.48 -8.39
C ASP A 42 -2.42 -5.58 -9.30
N SER A 43 -1.10 -5.69 -9.42
CA SER A 43 -0.47 -6.89 -9.95
C SER A 43 -0.86 -8.09 -9.09
N VAL A 44 -1.23 -9.22 -9.72
CA VAL A 44 -1.66 -10.44 -9.00
C VAL A 44 -0.57 -10.91 -8.03
N THR A 45 0.68 -10.87 -8.48
CA THR A 45 1.86 -11.25 -7.68
C THR A 45 2.21 -10.26 -6.58
N LYS A 46 1.58 -9.08 -6.53
CA LYS A 46 1.70 -8.11 -5.44
C LYS A 46 0.49 -8.25 -4.53
N SER A 47 -0.69 -7.81 -4.96
CA SER A 47 -1.90 -7.78 -4.14
C SER A 47 -2.23 -9.12 -3.46
N LYS A 48 -2.10 -10.25 -4.17
CA LYS A 48 -2.47 -11.57 -3.62
C LYS A 48 -1.35 -12.30 -2.90
N PHE A 49 -0.15 -11.73 -2.87
CA PHE A 49 0.99 -12.31 -2.16
C PHE A 49 1.50 -11.41 -1.05
N ASP A 50 1.90 -10.18 -1.38
CA ASP A 50 2.44 -9.22 -0.44
C ASP A 50 1.42 -8.85 0.63
N ASN A 51 0.25 -8.33 0.23
CA ASN A 51 -0.77 -7.89 1.19
C ASN A 51 -1.26 -9.05 2.06
N LEU A 52 -1.41 -10.25 1.49
CA LEU A 52 -1.97 -11.40 2.19
C LEU A 52 -0.92 -12.14 3.04
N TYR A 53 0.14 -12.62 2.40
CA TYR A 53 1.15 -13.45 3.07
C TYR A 53 2.20 -12.63 3.82
N GLY A 54 2.49 -11.41 3.36
CA GLY A 54 3.37 -10.48 4.07
C GLY A 54 2.77 -10.03 5.40
N CYS A 55 1.50 -9.61 5.42
CA CYS A 55 0.81 -9.22 6.66
C CYS A 55 0.59 -10.41 7.60
N ARG A 56 0.33 -11.61 7.08
CA ARG A 56 0.21 -12.83 7.91
C ARG A 56 1.46 -13.10 8.76
N GLU A 57 2.64 -12.81 8.24
CA GLU A 57 3.91 -12.98 8.96
C GLU A 57 4.22 -11.74 9.83
N SER A 58 4.29 -10.57 9.20
CA SER A 58 4.80 -9.35 9.84
C SER A 58 3.92 -8.83 10.97
N LEU A 59 2.60 -9.03 10.93
CA LEU A 59 1.69 -8.60 12.00
C LEU A 59 2.00 -9.34 13.31
N ALA A 60 2.10 -10.67 13.23
CA ALA A 60 2.36 -11.49 14.40
C ALA A 60 3.77 -11.25 14.94
N ASP A 61 4.76 -11.09 14.05
CA ASP A 61 6.14 -10.74 14.41
C ASP A 61 6.22 -9.38 15.12
N GLY A 62 5.59 -8.35 14.57
CA GLY A 62 5.56 -7.00 15.17
C GLY A 62 4.92 -6.99 16.57
N LEU A 63 3.78 -7.66 16.75
CA LEU A 63 3.12 -7.75 18.05
C LEU A 63 3.99 -8.48 19.10
N LYS A 64 4.65 -9.56 18.70
CA LYS A 64 5.54 -10.32 19.59
C LYS A 64 6.75 -9.47 20.00
N ARG A 65 7.42 -8.83 19.06
CA ARG A 65 8.60 -7.99 19.35
C ARG A 65 8.29 -6.76 20.20
N ALA A 66 7.12 -6.16 20.01
CA ALA A 66 6.77 -4.93 20.70
C ALA A 66 6.24 -5.17 22.13
N LEU A 67 5.53 -6.29 22.36
CA LEU A 67 4.74 -6.48 23.57
C LEU A 67 5.03 -7.79 24.32
N ASP A 68 5.78 -8.73 23.73
CA ASP A 68 6.05 -10.08 24.26
C ASP A 68 4.79 -10.83 24.73
N VAL A 69 3.64 -10.52 24.12
CA VAL A 69 2.35 -10.99 24.57
C VAL A 69 2.01 -12.36 23.98
N MET A 70 1.47 -13.26 24.81
CA MET A 70 0.87 -14.51 24.32
C MET A 70 -0.41 -14.21 23.54
N VAL A 71 -0.38 -14.40 22.22
CA VAL A 71 -1.56 -14.16 21.36
C VAL A 71 -2.62 -15.24 21.54
N ALA A 72 -2.20 -16.48 21.80
CA ALA A 72 -3.11 -17.60 21.99
C ALA A 72 -4.05 -17.40 23.19
N GLY A 73 -5.34 -17.68 22.98
CA GLY A 73 -6.39 -17.53 24.00
C GLY A 73 -6.90 -16.10 24.20
N LYS A 74 -6.40 -15.11 23.44
CA LYS A 74 -6.92 -13.73 23.48
C LYS A 74 -7.97 -13.49 22.41
N THR A 75 -8.93 -12.63 22.73
CA THR A 75 -9.84 -12.06 21.73
C THR A 75 -9.09 -10.99 20.92
N VAL A 76 -9.04 -11.16 19.60
CA VAL A 76 -8.43 -10.21 18.66
C VAL A 76 -9.52 -9.63 17.77
N VAL A 77 -9.48 -8.33 17.54
CA VAL A 77 -10.41 -7.63 16.64
C VAL A 77 -9.62 -7.15 15.43
N ILE A 78 -10.05 -7.56 14.24
CA ILE A 78 -9.51 -7.09 12.95
C ILE A 78 -10.55 -6.18 12.30
N CYS A 79 -10.16 -4.95 12.00
CA CYS A 79 -11.04 -3.95 11.40
C CYS A 79 -10.72 -3.80 9.90
N GLY A 80 -11.56 -4.43 9.07
CA GLY A 80 -11.38 -4.52 7.61
C GLY A 80 -10.92 -5.92 7.19
N TYR A 81 -11.51 -6.47 6.12
CA TYR A 81 -11.29 -7.86 5.66
C TYR A 81 -11.04 -7.91 4.15
N GLY A 82 -10.18 -6.98 3.70
CA GLY A 82 -9.60 -6.99 2.35
C GLY A 82 -8.33 -7.85 2.32
N ASP A 83 -7.48 -7.69 1.32
CA ASP A 83 -6.28 -8.55 1.18
C ASP A 83 -5.29 -8.47 2.37
N VAL A 84 -5.33 -7.41 3.18
CA VAL A 84 -4.47 -7.20 4.36
C VAL A 84 -5.04 -7.81 5.65
N GLY A 85 -6.38 -7.81 5.80
CA GLY A 85 -7.06 -8.10 7.07
C GLY A 85 -7.59 -9.51 7.13
#